data_AF-A0A3B1A7P3-F1
#
_entry.id   AF-A0A3B1A7P3-F1
#
_cell.length_a   1.000
_cell.length_b   1.000
_cell.length_c   1.000
_cell.angle_alpha   90.00
_cell.angle_beta   90.00
_cell.angle_gamma   90.00
#
_symmetry.space_group_name_H-M   'P 1'
#
loop_
_entity.id
_entity.type
_entity.pdbx_description
1 polymer ?
#
loop_
_entity_poly.entity_id
_entity_poly.type
_entity_poly.pdbx_seq_one_letter_code
_entity_poly.pdbx_strand_id
1 'polypeptide(L)'
;MLIPLFTLSFSIHRETFPVIDPLRNVIYFFPVYITGMLACQYRHIVDPFMEKYLGIIFIVFAVILAIQLTGEGHGAYQTKELFVFPHGYVDWPLLQKLMLCFLLIALFMKYSLSFRPLNYLADISFTIFFFHVYFYFLFNVLLGYQELNGDLLNWFIRGSASLLLCVITAWLGKMILGKRSRSIIGY
;
A
#
# COMPACT_ATOMS: atom_id res chain seq x y z
N MET A 1 16.94 1.28 -12.21
CA MET A 1 16.62 0.34 -11.11
C MET A 1 15.12 0.09 -10.94
N LEU A 2 14.22 1.08 -11.14
CA LEU A 2 12.77 0.86 -11.01
C LEU A 2 12.17 -0.10 -12.06
N ILE A 3 12.62 -0.01 -13.31
CA ILE A 3 12.11 -0.85 -14.42
C ILE A 3 12.15 -2.35 -14.09
N PRO A 4 13.30 -2.95 -13.69
CA PRO A 4 13.35 -4.38 -13.36
C PRO A 4 12.49 -4.74 -12.12
N LEU A 5 12.29 -3.82 -11.18
CA LEU A 5 11.41 -4.04 -10.02
C LEU A 5 9.94 -4.09 -10.44
N PHE A 6 9.51 -3.18 -11.32
CA PHE A 6 8.16 -3.20 -11.87
C PHE A 6 7.92 -4.46 -12.71
N THR A 7 8.87 -4.87 -13.56
CA THR A 7 8.70 -6.13 -14.34
C THR A 7 8.57 -7.34 -13.43
N LEU A 8 9.35 -7.41 -12.34
CA LEU A 8 9.25 -8.50 -11.37
C LEU A 8 7.89 -8.47 -10.66
N SER A 9 7.43 -7.30 -10.24
CA SER A 9 6.13 -7.10 -9.60
C SER A 9 4.97 -7.50 -10.50
N PHE A 10 4.98 -7.08 -11.77
CA PHE A 10 3.98 -7.46 -12.77
C PHE A 10 3.95 -8.97 -13.04
N SER A 11 5.07 -9.66 -12.84
CA SER A 11 5.15 -11.10 -13.07
C SER A 11 4.64 -11.92 -11.88
N ILE A 12 4.89 -11.45 -10.66
CA ILE A 12 4.59 -12.19 -9.43
C ILE A 12 3.09 -12.15 -9.07
N HIS A 13 2.40 -11.04 -9.34
CA HIS A 13 1.01 -10.78 -8.91
C HIS A 13 0.79 -10.92 -7.39
N ARG A 14 -0.35 -10.42 -6.90
CA ARG A 14 -0.68 -10.50 -5.47
C ARG A 14 -1.12 -11.92 -5.08
N GLU A 15 -0.82 -12.33 -3.86
CA GLU A 15 -1.32 -13.58 -3.31
C GLU A 15 -2.84 -13.57 -3.02
N THR A 16 -3.43 -14.77 -3.01
CA THR A 16 -4.78 -15.03 -2.53
C THR A 16 -4.82 -15.03 -1.01
N PHE A 17 -5.70 -14.23 -0.42
CA PHE A 17 -6.06 -14.36 0.99
C PHE A 17 -6.86 -15.66 1.17
N PRO A 18 -6.61 -16.53 2.19
CA PRO A 18 -5.89 -16.30 3.44
C PRO A 18 -4.41 -16.72 3.46
N VAL A 19 -3.78 -17.04 2.32
CA VAL A 19 -2.35 -17.32 2.31
C VAL A 19 -1.62 -16.02 2.68
N ILE A 20 -0.69 -16.12 3.62
CA ILE A 20 0.13 -15.00 4.09
C ILE A 20 1.55 -15.27 3.63
N ASP A 21 1.92 -14.61 2.55
CA ASP A 21 3.24 -14.52 1.97
C ASP A 21 3.65 -13.04 1.98
N PRO A 22 4.11 -12.53 3.13
CA PRO A 22 4.55 -11.15 3.27
C PRO A 22 5.70 -10.84 2.32
N LEU A 23 6.56 -11.82 2.00
CA LEU A 23 7.68 -11.62 1.08
C LEU A 23 7.17 -11.36 -0.33
N ARG A 24 6.18 -12.11 -0.79
CA ARG A 24 5.52 -11.86 -2.08
C ARG A 24 4.87 -10.49 -2.12
N ASN A 25 4.15 -10.10 -1.07
CA ASN A 25 3.55 -8.76 -0.97
C ASN A 25 4.61 -7.65 -0.95
N VAL A 26 5.75 -7.88 -0.30
CA VAL A 26 6.89 -6.96 -0.33
C VAL A 26 7.33 -6.80 -1.77
N ILE A 27 7.71 -7.87 -2.47
CA ILE A 27 8.22 -7.78 -3.84
C ILE A 27 7.23 -7.07 -4.77
N TYR A 28 5.93 -7.36 -4.59
CA TYR A 28 4.85 -6.76 -5.37
C TYR A 28 4.63 -5.26 -5.08
N PHE A 29 4.64 -4.81 -3.82
CA PHE A 29 4.44 -3.39 -3.50
C PHE A 29 5.73 -2.57 -3.42
N PHE A 30 6.89 -3.21 -3.38
CA PHE A 30 8.19 -2.57 -3.28
C PHE A 30 8.46 -1.51 -4.36
N PRO A 31 8.22 -1.75 -5.66
CA PRO A 31 8.46 -0.71 -6.67
C PRO A 31 7.60 0.54 -6.45
N VAL A 32 6.34 0.37 -6.02
CA VAL A 32 5.45 1.49 -5.71
C VAL A 32 5.97 2.26 -4.49
N TYR A 33 6.38 1.54 -3.43
CA TYR A 33 6.96 2.12 -2.23
C TYR A 33 8.24 2.94 -2.52
N ILE A 34 9.18 2.37 -3.28
CA ILE A 34 10.41 3.04 -3.69
C ILE A 34 10.11 4.25 -4.56
N THR A 35 9.11 4.17 -5.44
CA THR A 35 8.69 5.32 -6.26
C THR A 35 8.21 6.47 -5.41
N GLY A 36 7.40 6.22 -4.38
CA GLY A 36 6.99 7.25 -3.42
C GLY A 36 8.18 7.88 -2.68
N MET A 37 9.13 7.07 -2.21
CA MET A 37 10.34 7.60 -1.56
C MET A 37 11.20 8.45 -2.50
N LEU A 38 11.38 8.03 -3.75
CA LEU A 38 12.12 8.79 -4.75
C LEU A 38 11.39 10.09 -5.12
N ALA A 39 10.07 10.08 -5.19
CA ALA A 39 9.29 11.28 -5.40
C ALA A 39 9.52 12.32 -4.28
N CYS A 40 9.59 11.86 -3.03
CA CYS A 40 9.93 12.71 -1.88
C CYS A 40 11.40 13.16 -1.89
N GLN A 41 12.34 12.34 -2.37
CA GLN A 41 13.76 12.70 -2.44
C GLN A 41 14.02 13.76 -3.53
N TYR A 42 13.39 13.62 -4.70
CA TYR A 42 13.52 14.53 -5.84
C TYR A 42 12.38 15.54 -5.90
N ARG A 43 11.89 15.95 -4.73
CA ARG A 43 10.73 16.82 -4.56
C ARG A 43 10.80 18.11 -5.38
N HIS A 44 11.98 18.73 -5.45
CA HIS A 44 12.20 19.94 -6.26
C HIS A 44 11.88 19.80 -7.76
N ILE A 45 11.95 18.58 -8.31
CA ILE A 45 11.60 18.27 -9.70
C ILE A 45 10.15 17.82 -9.81
N VAL A 46 9.72 16.99 -8.87
CA VAL A 46 8.40 16.35 -8.89
C VAL A 46 7.30 17.35 -8.58
N ASP A 47 7.54 18.30 -7.68
CA ASP A 47 6.51 19.21 -7.19
C ASP A 47 5.89 20.09 -8.28
N PRO A 48 6.69 20.82 -9.10
CA PRO A 48 6.13 21.64 -10.18
C PRO A 48 5.37 20.81 -11.22
N PHE A 49 5.83 19.57 -11.46
CA PHE A 49 5.18 18.66 -12.40
C PHE A 49 3.82 18.19 -11.86
N MET A 50 3.76 17.76 -10.59
CA MET A 50 2.54 17.28 -9.95
C MET A 50 1.50 18.39 -9.83
N GLU A 51 1.91 19.62 -9.52
CA GLU A 51 1.00 20.77 -9.44
C GLU A 51 0.40 21.12 -10.81
N LYS A 52 1.25 21.16 -11.85
CA LYS A 52 0.82 21.47 -13.22
C LYS A 52 -0.13 20.42 -13.80
N TYR A 53 0.12 19.14 -13.51
CA TYR A 53 -0.60 18.02 -14.13
C TYR A 53 -1.58 17.32 -13.18
N LEU A 54 -1.90 17.89 -12.02
CA LEU A 54 -2.80 17.29 -11.02
C LEU A 54 -4.13 16.83 -11.63
N GLY A 55 -4.74 17.65 -12.49
CA GLY A 55 -6.00 17.29 -13.17
C GLY A 55 -5.84 16.08 -14.09
N ILE A 56 -4.73 15.98 -14.82
CA ILE A 56 -4.43 14.83 -15.68
C ILE A 56 -4.18 13.58 -14.84
N ILE A 57 -3.40 13.69 -13.76
CA ILE A 57 -3.15 12.58 -12.83
C ILE A 57 -4.47 12.05 -12.25
N PHE A 58 -5.38 12.95 -11.87
CA PHE A 58 -6.70 12.58 -11.37
C PHE A 58 -7.53 11.86 -12.43
N ILE A 59 -7.56 12.37 -13.67
CA ILE A 59 -8.29 11.73 -14.79
C ILE A 59 -7.71 10.33 -15.07
N VAL A 60 -6.39 10.21 -15.16
CA VAL A 60 -5.72 8.91 -15.40
C VAL A 60 -6.04 7.93 -14.27
N PHE A 61 -5.97 8.37 -13.01
CA PHE A 61 -6.37 7.56 -11.87
C PHE A 61 -7.84 7.11 -11.96
N ALA A 62 -8.76 8.02 -12.28
CA ALA A 62 -10.18 7.73 -12.41
C ALA A 62 -10.48 6.73 -13.55
N VAL A 63 -9.78 6.85 -14.68
CA VAL A 63 -9.89 5.90 -15.80
C VAL A 63 -9.41 4.51 -15.40
N ILE A 64 -8.25 4.41 -14.75
CA ILE A 64 -7.72 3.12 -14.26
C ILE A 64 -8.69 2.50 -13.24
N LEU A 65 -9.22 3.31 -12.33
CA LEU A 65 -10.20 2.87 -11.35
C LEU A 65 -11.49 2.36 -12.02
N ALA A 66 -11.98 3.07 -13.04
CA ALA A 66 -13.15 2.65 -13.81
C ALA A 66 -12.91 1.32 -14.55
N ILE A 67 -11.73 1.14 -15.17
CA ILE A 67 -11.33 -0.13 -15.80
C ILE A 67 -11.33 -1.26 -14.76
N GLN A 68 -10.78 -1.03 -13.56
CA GLN A 68 -10.74 -2.03 -12.49
C GLN A 68 -12.14 -2.38 -11.95
N LEU A 69 -13.05 -1.41 -11.91
CA LEU A 69 -14.43 -1.59 -11.42
C LEU A 69 -15.37 -2.19 -12.45
N THR A 70 -15.00 -2.26 -13.73
CA THR A 70 -15.86 -2.78 -14.81
C THR A 70 -15.28 -3.98 -15.53
N GLY A 71 -13.98 -4.25 -15.37
CA GLY A 71 -13.29 -5.37 -16.00
C GLY A 71 -13.66 -6.72 -15.40
N GLU A 72 -13.42 -7.80 -16.15
CA GLU A 72 -13.81 -9.17 -15.77
C GLU A 72 -13.19 -9.66 -14.45
N GLY A 73 -12.09 -9.05 -14.00
CA GLY A 73 -11.55 -9.21 -12.65
C GLY A 73 -11.87 -7.98 -11.79
N HIS A 74 -13.03 -7.97 -11.14
CA HIS A 74 -13.35 -6.91 -10.19
C HIS A 74 -12.48 -7.07 -8.93
N GLY A 75 -11.80 -6.00 -8.52
CA GLY A 75 -11.04 -5.97 -7.27
C GLY A 75 -9.56 -6.34 -7.42
N ALA A 76 -9.07 -7.26 -6.59
CA ALA A 76 -7.64 -7.61 -6.53
C ALA A 76 -7.34 -8.79 -7.46
N TYR A 77 -6.38 -8.62 -8.38
CA TYR A 77 -5.81 -9.72 -9.15
C TYR A 77 -4.97 -10.59 -8.21
N GLN A 78 -5.54 -11.71 -7.79
CA GLN A 78 -4.91 -12.64 -6.88
C GLN A 78 -4.62 -13.94 -7.60
N THR A 79 -3.40 -14.44 -7.46
CA THR A 79 -3.00 -15.73 -8.04
C THR A 79 -2.39 -16.63 -6.98
N LYS A 80 -2.73 -17.92 -7.04
CA LYS A 80 -2.14 -18.95 -6.16
C LYS A 80 -0.68 -19.23 -6.51
N GLU A 81 -0.34 -19.12 -7.79
CA GLU A 81 0.98 -19.42 -8.33
C GLU A 81 1.68 -18.15 -8.80
N LEU A 82 3.02 -18.17 -8.72
CA LEU A 82 3.89 -17.11 -9.24
C LEU A 82 3.98 -17.23 -10.77
N PHE A 83 4.12 -16.11 -11.48
CA PHE A 83 4.33 -16.07 -12.94
C PHE A 83 3.14 -16.59 -13.77
N VAL A 84 1.92 -16.52 -13.24
CA VAL A 84 0.68 -16.83 -13.95
C VAL A 84 -0.10 -15.54 -14.21
N PHE A 85 -0.66 -15.42 -15.43
CA PHE A 85 -1.29 -14.19 -15.94
C PHE A 85 -2.79 -14.41 -16.26
N PRO A 86 -3.63 -14.79 -15.28
CA PRO A 86 -5.04 -15.13 -15.55
C PRO A 86 -5.88 -13.91 -15.93
N HIS A 87 -5.42 -12.70 -15.60
CA HIS A 87 -6.10 -11.43 -15.87
C HIS A 87 -5.37 -10.59 -16.93
N GLY A 88 -4.53 -11.24 -17.75
CA GLY A 88 -3.71 -10.60 -18.78
C GLY A 88 -2.34 -10.14 -18.27
N TYR A 89 -1.60 -9.44 -19.13
CA TYR A 89 -0.23 -8.98 -18.86
C TYR A 89 -0.16 -7.67 -18.07
N VAL A 90 -1.27 -6.95 -17.97
CA VAL A 90 -1.32 -5.63 -17.32
C VAL A 90 -1.95 -5.78 -15.94
N ASP A 91 -1.17 -5.48 -14.91
CA ASP A 91 -1.67 -5.44 -13.54
C ASP A 91 -2.29 -4.06 -13.25
N TRP A 92 -3.58 -3.94 -13.57
CA TRP A 92 -4.37 -2.74 -13.31
C TRP A 92 -4.41 -2.35 -11.82
N PRO A 93 -4.58 -3.27 -10.85
CA PRO A 93 -4.47 -2.95 -9.43
C PRO A 93 -3.12 -2.34 -9.01
N LEU A 94 -2.00 -2.84 -9.55
CA LEU A 94 -0.68 -2.26 -9.25
C LEU A 94 -0.56 -0.83 -9.81
N LEU A 95 -1.00 -0.62 -11.05
CA LEU A 95 -0.98 0.68 -11.70
C LEU A 95 -1.90 1.68 -10.98
N GLN A 96 -3.06 1.22 -10.53
CA GLN A 96 -4.01 2.00 -9.72
C GLN A 96 -3.33 2.50 -8.44
N LYS A 97 -2.61 1.63 -7.73
CA LYS A 97 -1.88 2.01 -6.50
C LYS A 97 -0.74 2.98 -6.75
N LEU A 98 -0.04 2.81 -7.87
CA LEU A 98 1.02 3.74 -8.29
C LEU A 98 0.44 5.14 -8.55
N MET A 99 -0.65 5.22 -9.30
CA MET A 99 -1.31 6.50 -9.60
C MET A 99 -1.94 7.12 -8.35
N LEU A 100 -2.50 6.30 -7.46
CA LEU A 100 -2.99 6.76 -6.16
C LEU A 100 -1.85 7.37 -5.33
N CYS A 101 -0.65 6.79 -5.35
CA CYS A 101 0.51 7.34 -4.65
C CYS A 101 0.84 8.76 -5.14
N PHE A 102 0.94 8.96 -6.46
CA PHE A 102 1.18 10.30 -7.02
C PHE A 102 0.04 11.28 -6.73
N LEU A 103 -1.21 10.82 -6.85
CA LEU A 103 -2.38 11.65 -6.55
C LEU A 103 -2.36 12.12 -5.09
N LEU A 104 -2.10 11.21 -4.15
CA LEU A 104 -2.00 11.55 -2.73
C LEU A 104 -0.86 12.54 -2.49
N ILE A 105 0.35 12.30 -3.02
CA ILE A 105 1.47 13.24 -2.88
C ILE A 105 1.08 14.64 -3.37
N ALA A 106 0.49 14.73 -4.56
CA ALA A 106 0.06 16.01 -5.14
C ALA A 106 -0.99 16.73 -4.27
N LEU A 107 -1.94 15.99 -3.70
CA LEU A 107 -2.96 16.54 -2.79
C LEU A 107 -2.35 17.00 -1.46
N PHE A 108 -1.50 16.17 -0.83
CA PHE A 108 -0.82 16.50 0.42
C PHE A 108 0.00 17.77 0.29
N MET A 109 0.70 17.95 -0.83
CA MET A 109 1.43 19.17 -1.12
C MET A 109 0.52 20.37 -1.35
N LYS A 110 -0.46 20.26 -2.25
CA LYS A 110 -1.35 21.37 -2.62
C LYS A 110 -2.08 21.95 -1.43
N TYR A 111 -2.50 21.11 -0.50
CA TYR A 111 -3.22 21.51 0.70
C TYR A 111 -2.32 21.66 1.93
N SER A 112 -1.00 21.53 1.78
CA SER A 112 -0.04 21.64 2.88
C SER A 112 -0.42 20.77 4.09
N LEU A 113 -0.96 19.58 3.84
CA LEU A 113 -1.51 18.70 4.85
C LEU A 113 -0.37 18.06 5.65
N SER A 114 0.03 18.70 6.74
CA SER A 114 1.00 18.18 7.69
C SER A 114 0.52 18.46 9.10
N PHE A 115 0.15 17.40 9.82
CA PHE A 115 -0.20 17.46 11.23
C PHE A 115 0.45 16.31 11.98
N ARG A 116 0.65 16.49 13.29
CA ARG A 116 1.50 15.62 14.11
C ARG A 116 1.13 14.12 14.04
N PRO A 117 -0.14 13.71 14.17
CA PRO A 117 -0.55 12.32 13.96
C PRO A 117 -0.19 11.75 12.58
N LEU A 118 -0.37 12.52 11.51
CA LEU A 118 -0.05 12.07 10.15
C LEU A 118 1.45 11.88 9.97
N ASN A 119 2.26 12.81 10.47
CA ASN A 119 3.72 12.70 10.40
C ASN A 119 4.20 11.47 11.18
N TYR A 120 3.61 11.20 12.35
CA TYR A 120 3.89 9.99 13.10
C TYR A 120 3.54 8.71 12.33
N LEU A 121 2.36 8.66 11.70
CA LEU A 121 1.96 7.53 10.86
C LEU A 121 2.90 7.33 9.67
N ALA A 122 3.40 8.42 9.08
CA ALA A 122 4.42 8.36 8.04
C ALA A 122 5.73 7.75 8.56
N ASP A 123 6.18 8.13 9.76
CA ASP A 123 7.40 7.61 10.38
C ASP A 123 7.31 6.09 10.63
N ILE A 124 6.14 5.58 11.03
CA ILE A 124 5.92 4.14 11.27
C ILE A 124 5.32 3.39 10.07
N SER A 125 5.24 4.03 8.90
CA SER A 125 4.57 3.48 7.71
C SER A 125 5.18 2.14 7.26
N PHE A 126 6.50 1.99 7.40
CA PHE A 126 7.19 0.74 7.14
C PHE A 126 6.71 -0.36 8.09
N THR A 127 6.64 -0.09 9.40
CA THR A 127 6.12 -1.05 10.38
C THR A 127 4.68 -1.44 10.07
N ILE A 128 3.81 -0.46 9.79
CA ILE A 128 2.41 -0.70 9.43
C ILE A 128 2.33 -1.62 8.21
N PHE A 129 3.12 -1.35 7.16
CA PHE A 129 3.14 -2.14 5.93
C PHE A 129 3.47 -3.62 6.17
N PHE A 130 4.37 -3.96 7.10
CA PHE A 130 4.67 -5.36 7.41
C PHE A 130 3.71 -5.99 8.42
N PHE A 131 3.34 -5.25 9.47
CA PHE A 131 2.65 -5.84 10.62
C PHE A 131 1.14 -5.99 10.43
N HIS A 132 0.51 -5.15 9.59
CA HIS A 132 -0.95 -5.16 9.45
C HIS A 132 -1.52 -6.51 8.98
N VAL A 133 -0.83 -7.22 8.08
CA VAL A 133 -1.29 -8.52 7.57
C VAL A 133 -1.40 -9.57 8.69
N TYR A 134 -0.45 -9.56 9.64
CA TYR A 134 -0.48 -10.47 10.78
C TYR A 134 -1.62 -10.17 11.75
N PHE A 135 -1.99 -8.90 11.93
CA PHE A 135 -3.16 -8.55 12.74
C PHE A 135 -4.47 -8.92 12.06
N TYR A 136 -4.58 -8.74 10.74
CA TYR A 136 -5.72 -9.24 9.97
C TYR A 136 -5.87 -10.76 10.09
N PHE A 137 -4.75 -11.50 10.04
CA PHE A 137 -4.76 -12.93 10.27
C PHE A 137 -5.23 -13.28 11.69
N LEU A 138 -4.68 -12.60 12.70
CA LEU A 138 -5.07 -12.79 14.09
C LEU A 138 -6.57 -12.56 14.30
N PHE A 139 -7.15 -11.51 13.69
CA PHE A 139 -8.58 -11.26 13.75
C PHE A 139 -9.41 -12.38 13.13
N ASN A 140 -8.95 -12.98 12.03
CA ASN A 140 -9.65 -14.10 11.41
C ASN A 140 -9.53 -15.41 12.21
N VAL A 141 -8.42 -15.62 12.91
CA VAL A 141 -8.27 -16.76 13.82
C VAL A 141 -9.17 -16.59 15.05
N LEU A 142 -9.22 -15.39 15.64
CA LEU A 142 -9.96 -15.12 16.87
C LEU A 142 -11.48 -15.01 16.66
N LEU A 143 -11.92 -14.35 15.59
CA LEU A 143 -13.34 -14.08 15.31
C LEU A 143 -13.98 -15.17 14.42
N GLY A 144 -13.20 -16.19 14.05
CA GLY A 144 -13.54 -17.13 12.99
C GLY A 144 -13.37 -16.51 11.60
N TYR A 145 -13.17 -17.37 10.60
CA TYR A 145 -13.09 -16.93 9.21
C TYR A 145 -14.44 -16.38 8.78
N GLN A 146 -14.54 -15.05 8.76
CA GLN A 146 -15.71 -14.34 8.27
C GLN A 146 -15.34 -13.73 6.93
N GLU A 147 -16.09 -14.10 5.89
CA GLU A 147 -16.02 -13.36 4.63
C GLU A 147 -16.41 -11.91 4.92
N LEU A 148 -15.53 -10.98 4.55
CA LEU A 148 -15.79 -9.55 4.61
C LEU A 148 -16.78 -9.19 3.50
N ASN A 149 -18.03 -9.66 3.65
CA ASN A 149 -19.09 -9.50 2.67
C ASN A 149 -19.60 -8.05 2.71
N GLY A 150 -18.90 -7.15 2.02
CA GLY A 150 -19.36 -5.80 1.68
C GLY A 150 -19.69 -4.86 2.86
N ASP A 151 -19.57 -5.33 4.10
CA ASP A 151 -19.89 -4.55 5.29
C ASP A 151 -18.77 -3.55 5.58
N LEU A 152 -18.98 -2.34 5.07
CA LEU A 152 -18.09 -1.19 5.24
C LEU A 152 -17.77 -0.91 6.71
N LEU A 153 -18.74 -1.13 7.62
CA LEU A 153 -18.53 -0.88 9.04
C LEU A 153 -17.54 -1.89 9.62
N ASN A 154 -17.75 -3.18 9.37
CA ASN A 154 -16.83 -4.23 9.80
C ASN A 154 -15.44 -4.06 9.17
N TRP A 155 -15.37 -3.66 7.91
CA TRP A 155 -14.10 -3.33 7.25
C TRP A 155 -13.37 -2.17 7.95
N PHE A 156 -14.09 -1.09 8.26
CA PHE A 156 -13.53 0.09 8.93
C PHE A 156 -13.06 -0.21 10.36
N ILE A 157 -13.85 -0.97 11.12
CA ILE A 157 -13.51 -1.39 12.49
C ILE A 157 -12.23 -2.24 12.48
N ARG A 158 -12.18 -3.28 11.63
CA ARG A 158 -11.01 -4.17 11.55
C ARG A 158 -9.76 -3.44 11.05
N GLY A 159 -9.90 -2.56 10.05
CA GLY A 159 -8.80 -1.74 9.56
C GLY A 159 -8.26 -0.78 10.62
N SER A 160 -9.15 -0.10 11.34
CA SER A 160 -8.78 0.81 12.43
C SER A 160 -8.12 0.04 13.58
N ALA A 161 -8.67 -1.11 13.96
CA ALA A 161 -8.08 -1.97 15.00
C ALA A 161 -6.69 -2.47 14.60
N SER A 162 -6.52 -2.93 13.35
CA SER A 162 -5.22 -3.34 12.83
C SER A 162 -4.20 -2.19 12.85
N LEU A 163 -4.62 -0.99 12.44
CA LEU A 163 -3.76 0.20 12.46
C LEU A 163 -3.32 0.56 13.89
N LEU A 164 -4.25 0.53 14.85
CA LEU A 164 -3.95 0.80 16.26
C LEU A 164 -2.97 -0.23 16.82
N LEU A 165 -3.12 -1.51 16.51
CA LEU A 165 -2.16 -2.54 16.91
C LEU A 165 -0.77 -2.34 16.27
N CYS A 166 -0.70 -1.89 15.02
CA CYS A 166 0.57 -1.50 14.38
C CYS A 166 1.22 -0.31 15.09
N VAL A 167 0.44 0.70 15.48
CA VAL A 167 0.93 1.86 16.24
C VAL A 167 1.49 1.42 17.60
N ILE A 168 0.75 0.57 18.31
CA ILE A 168 1.17 0.04 19.61
C ILE A 168 2.45 -0.79 19.48
N THR A 169 2.54 -1.66 18.49
CA THR A 169 3.74 -2.47 18.27
C THR A 169 4.96 -1.65 17.85
N ALA A 170 4.79 -0.63 16.99
CA ALA A 170 5.87 0.30 16.67
C ALA A 170 6.34 1.07 17.92
N TRP A 171 5.40 1.50 18.76
CA TRP A 171 5.70 2.21 20.01
C TRP A 171 6.45 1.32 21.02
N LEU A 172 5.97 0.08 21.24
CA LEU A 172 6.63 -0.92 22.08
C LEU A 172 8.03 -1.27 21.55
N GLY A 173 8.15 -1.46 20.23
CA GLY A 173 9.42 -1.73 19.56
C GLY A 173 10.44 -0.62 19.82
N LYS A 174 10.02 0.65 19.72
CA LYS A 174 10.87 1.80 20.06
C LYS A 174 11.32 1.76 21.52
N MET A 175 10.39 1.45 22.43
CA MET A 175 10.68 1.41 23.87
C MET A 175 11.71 0.33 24.22
N ILE A 176 11.63 -0.84 23.57
CA ILE A 176 12.52 -1.98 23.83
C ILE A 176 13.88 -1.82 23.12
N LEU A 177 13.89 -1.38 21.86
CA LEU A 177 15.10 -1.34 21.03
C LEU A 177 15.85 0.00 21.09
N GLY A 178 15.22 1.04 21.67
CA GLY A 178 15.80 2.37 21.82
C GLY A 178 16.33 2.92 20.49
N LYS A 179 17.61 3.31 20.46
CA LYS A 179 18.27 3.93 19.28
C LYS A 179 18.41 3.00 18.08
N ARG A 180 18.29 1.67 18.24
CA ARG A 180 18.41 0.69 17.13
C ARG A 180 17.08 0.42 16.41
N SER A 181 15.97 0.95 16.94
CA SER A 181 14.63 0.79 16.37
C SER A 181 14.58 1.22 14.90
N ARG A 182 15.29 2.30 14.53
CA ARG A 182 15.26 2.87 13.18
C ARG A 182 15.82 1.93 12.12
N SER A 183 16.78 1.08 12.48
CA SER A 183 17.40 0.12 11.55
C SER A 183 16.61 -1.19 11.40
N ILE A 184 15.76 -1.53 12.38
CA ILE A 184 15.07 -2.84 12.42
C ILE A 184 13.58 -2.70 12.06
N ILE A 185 12.93 -1.66 12.58
CA ILE A 185 11.48 -1.44 12.49
C ILE A 185 11.15 -0.28 11.55
N GLY A 186 12.17 0.47 11.11
CA GLY A 186 12.00 1.67 10.28
C GLY A 186 11.57 2.91 11.07
N TYR A 187 11.64 2.85 12.41
CA TYR A 187 11.20 3.91 13.33
C TYR A 187 12.28 4.31 14.33
#